data_AF-A0A965EU44-F1
#
_entry.id   AF-A0A965EU44-F1
#
_cell.length_a   1.000
_cell.length_b   1.000
_cell.length_c   1.000
_cell.angle_alpha   90.00
_cell.angle_beta   90.00
_cell.angle_gamma   90.00
#
_symmetry.space_group_name_H-M   'P 1'
#
loop_
_entity.id
_entity.type
_entity.pdbx_description
1 polymer ?
#
loop_
_entity_poly.entity_id
_entity_poly.type
_entity_poly.pdbx_seq_one_letter_code
_entity_poly.pdbx_strand_id
1 'polypeptide(L)'
;MTGLVVGVLVALGFALLIRLLPESLFLQAHWRAVVYVVCAAAAPPTVLFVQWIARVRGLDQRAVFGWSAAGAMTFDGLAIGFAPFLYGQTGQALAWVGSALIFAFASLLLAGQIMLGNRAAATVHR
;
A
#
# COMPACT_ATOMS: atom_id res chain seq x y z
N MET A 1 -0.69 -8.51 16.05
CA MET A 1 -1.15 -7.11 16.11
C MET A 1 -0.18 -6.11 15.48
N THR A 2 1.15 -6.25 15.67
CA THR A 2 2.13 -5.27 15.15
C THR A 2 2.04 -5.02 13.64
N GLY A 3 1.88 -6.06 12.81
CA GLY A 3 1.72 -5.87 11.36
C GLY A 3 0.49 -5.05 11.00
N LEU A 4 -0.66 -5.32 11.63
CA LEU A 4 -1.90 -4.59 11.36
C LEU A 4 -1.75 -3.08 11.63
N VAL A 5 -1.15 -2.72 12.77
CA VAL A 5 -0.89 -1.31 13.10
C VAL A 5 0.07 -0.67 12.10
N VAL A 6 1.15 -1.36 11.72
CA VAL A 6 2.09 -0.87 10.71
C VAL A 6 1.38 -0.62 9.38
N GLY A 7 0.53 -1.55 8.95
CA GLY A 7 -0.29 -1.42 7.75
C GLY A 7 -1.18 -0.19 7.75
N VAL A 8 -1.93 0.00 8.84
CA VAL A 8 -2.80 1.17 9.03
C VAL A 8 -2.00 2.48 8.96
N LEU A 9 -0.85 2.54 9.62
CA LEU A 9 0.00 3.73 9.63
C LEU A 9 0.60 4.03 8.24
N VAL A 10 1.00 3.00 7.50
CA VAL A 10 1.48 3.15 6.13
C VAL A 10 0.37 3.68 5.22
N ALA A 11 -0.83 3.10 5.30
CA ALA A 11 -1.98 3.54 4.51
C ALA A 11 -2.39 4.98 4.85
N LEU A 12 -2.40 5.34 6.14
CA LEU A 12 -2.61 6.72 6.58
C LEU A 12 -1.55 7.66 6.00
N GLY A 13 -0.28 7.27 6.00
CA GLY A 13 0.80 8.04 5.37
C GLY A 13 0.53 8.30 3.89
N PHE A 14 0.13 7.28 3.13
CA PHE A 14 -0.25 7.44 1.72
C PHE A 14 -1.51 8.29 1.53
N ALA A 15 -2.52 8.16 2.39
CA ALA A 15 -3.72 9.00 2.34
C ALA A 15 -3.37 10.49 2.52
N LEU A 16 -2.49 10.80 3.47
CA LEU A 16 -1.99 12.16 3.68
C LEU A 16 -1.15 12.66 2.49
N LEU A 17 -0.34 11.81 1.86
CA LEU A 17 0.37 12.18 0.63
C LEU A 17 -0.59 12.46 -0.53
N ILE A 18 -1.61 11.62 -0.72
CA ILE A 18 -2.64 11.79 -1.76
C ILE A 18 -3.40 13.09 -1.57
N ARG A 19 -3.67 13.48 -0.32
CA ARG A 19 -4.30 14.77 0.00
C ARG A 19 -3.53 15.98 -0.48
N LEU A 20 -2.21 15.87 -0.62
CA LEU A 20 -1.36 16.95 -1.12
C LEU A 20 -1.30 17.03 -2.64
N LEU A 21 -1.84 16.01 -3.34
CA LEU A 21 -1.79 15.94 -4.79
C LEU A 21 -2.91 16.78 -5.41
N PRO A 22 -2.62 17.55 -6.48
CA PRO A 22 -3.65 18.29 -7.19
C PRO A 22 -4.61 17.33 -7.91
N GLU A 23 -5.89 17.69 -7.92
CA GLU A 23 -6.97 16.89 -8.54
C GLU A 23 -6.72 16.62 -10.04
N SER A 24 -6.00 17.50 -10.72
CA SER A 24 -5.64 17.37 -12.13
C SER A 24 -4.87 16.08 -12.44
N LEU A 25 -4.12 15.54 -11.46
CA LEU A 25 -3.42 14.26 -11.61
C LEU A 25 -4.38 13.07 -11.75
N PHE A 26 -5.56 13.18 -11.14
CA PHE A 26 -6.58 12.13 -11.18
C PHE A 26 -7.59 12.34 -12.31
N LEU A 27 -7.78 13.57 -12.76
CA LEU A 27 -8.74 13.89 -13.81
C LEU A 27 -8.17 13.79 -15.22
N GLN A 28 -6.87 13.98 -15.43
CA GLN A 28 -6.24 13.89 -16.76
C GLN A 28 -5.70 12.48 -17.04
N ALA A 29 -6.02 11.92 -18.21
CA ALA A 29 -5.74 10.52 -18.53
C ALA A 29 -4.24 10.15 -18.47
N HIS A 30 -3.36 11.01 -18.99
CA HIS A 30 -1.91 10.76 -18.95
C HIS A 30 -1.36 10.78 -17.53
N TRP A 31 -1.83 11.70 -16.69
CA TRP A 31 -1.42 11.75 -15.28
C TRP A 31 -1.94 10.57 -14.47
N ARG A 32 -3.16 10.08 -14.76
CA ARG A 32 -3.66 8.85 -14.14
C ARG A 32 -2.72 7.67 -14.37
N ALA A 33 -2.26 7.48 -15.61
CA ALA A 33 -1.28 6.44 -15.92
C ALA A 33 0.01 6.58 -15.09
N VAL A 34 0.50 7.82 -14.92
CA VAL A 34 1.66 8.11 -14.06
C VAL A 34 1.37 7.73 -12.60
N VAL A 35 0.18 8.05 -12.07
CA VAL A 35 -0.22 7.66 -10.71
C VAL A 35 -0.17 6.15 -10.54
N TYR A 36 -0.72 5.36 -11.47
CA TYR A 36 -0.65 3.90 -11.40
C TYR A 36 0.79 3.36 -11.44
N VAL A 37 1.65 3.93 -12.29
CA VAL A 37 3.07 3.57 -12.34
C VAL A 37 3.76 3.86 -11.01
N VAL A 38 3.49 5.02 -10.41
CA VAL A 38 4.04 5.39 -9.09
C VAL A 38 3.53 4.44 -8.00
N CYS A 39 2.24 4.07 -8.01
CA CYS A 39 1.67 3.08 -7.09
C CYS A 39 2.39 1.72 -7.20
N ALA A 40 2.64 1.24 -8.41
CA ALA A 40 3.40 0.00 -8.62
C ALA A 40 4.86 0.14 -8.15
N ALA A 41 5.51 1.26 -8.43
CA ALA A 41 6.89 1.52 -8.02
C ALA A 41 7.04 1.67 -6.48
N ALA A 42 5.99 2.13 -5.79
CA ALA A 42 5.96 2.25 -4.34
C ALA A 42 5.76 0.90 -3.61
N ALA A 43 5.32 -0.16 -4.29
CA ALA A 43 5.08 -1.46 -3.68
C ALA A 43 6.37 -2.13 -3.14
N PRO A 44 7.45 -2.33 -3.94
CA PRO A 44 8.70 -2.92 -3.44
C PRO A 44 9.32 -2.22 -2.22
N PRO A 45 9.47 -0.88 -2.16
CA PRO A 45 10.02 -0.23 -0.98
C PRO A 45 9.10 -0.37 0.24
N THR A 46 7.79 -0.39 0.05
CA THR A 46 6.83 -0.64 1.15
C THR A 46 6.99 -2.04 1.72
N VAL A 47 7.16 -3.06 0.86
CA VAL A 47 7.45 -4.43 1.28
C VAL A 47 8.77 -4.50 2.07
N LEU A 48 9.83 -3.86 1.58
CA LEU A 48 11.13 -3.82 2.28
C LEU A 48 11.03 -3.16 3.65
N PHE A 49 10.29 -2.07 3.75
CA PHE A 49 10.06 -1.35 4.99
C PHE A 49 9.35 -2.23 6.04
N VAL A 50 8.25 -2.87 5.65
CA VAL A 50 7.51 -3.79 6.55
C VAL A 50 8.37 -4.97 6.99
N GLN A 51 9.15 -5.54 6.08
CA GLN A 51 10.10 -6.62 6.41
C GLN A 51 11.24 -6.14 7.31
N TRP A 52 11.71 -4.91 7.15
CA TRP A 52 12.72 -4.32 8.04
C TRP A 52 12.16 -4.19 9.46
N ILE A 53 10.92 -3.71 9.64
CA ILE A 53 10.26 -3.67 10.95
C ILE A 53 10.17 -5.06 11.57
N ALA A 54 9.76 -6.06 10.78
CA ALA A 54 9.68 -7.44 11.25
C ALA A 54 11.04 -7.96 11.73
N ARG A 55 12.12 -7.69 10.98
CA ARG A 55 13.50 -8.08 11.34
C ARG A 55 13.97 -7.43 12.64
N VAL A 56 13.80 -6.12 12.77
CA VAL A 56 14.21 -5.37 13.97
C VAL A 56 13.47 -5.86 15.21
N ARG A 57 12.23 -6.34 15.04
CA ARG A 57 11.41 -6.87 16.13
C ARG A 57 11.50 -8.39 16.32
N GLY A 58 12.34 -9.09 15.55
CA GLY A 58 12.47 -10.55 15.62
C GLY A 58 11.19 -11.32 15.30
N LEU A 59 10.29 -10.76 14.48
CA LEU A 59 8.99 -11.33 14.14
C LEU A 59 9.02 -12.06 12.79
N ASP A 60 8.09 -12.99 12.59
CA ASP A 60 7.89 -13.62 11.29
C ASP A 60 7.49 -12.58 10.22
N GLN A 61 8.34 -12.42 9.21
CA GLN A 61 8.18 -11.44 8.15
C GLN A 61 6.91 -11.69 7.32
N ARG A 62 6.54 -12.96 7.10
CA ARG A 62 5.35 -13.31 6.31
C ARG A 62 4.08 -12.94 7.05
N ALA A 63 3.98 -13.32 8.32
CA ALA A 63 2.87 -12.91 9.17
C ALA A 63 2.78 -11.38 9.29
N VAL A 64 3.90 -10.68 9.55
CA VAL A 64 3.89 -9.21 9.66
C VAL A 64 3.45 -8.57 8.35
N PHE A 65 3.94 -9.04 7.20
CA PHE A 65 3.51 -8.55 5.89
C PHE A 65 2.01 -8.78 5.64
N GLY A 66 1.52 -10.01 5.85
CA GLY A 66 0.11 -10.33 5.64
C GLY A 66 -0.82 -9.47 6.51
N TRP A 67 -0.48 -9.32 7.80
CA TRP A 67 -1.23 -8.44 8.69
C TRP A 67 -1.11 -6.96 8.33
N SER A 68 0.03 -6.51 7.80
CA SER A 68 0.19 -5.12 7.33
C SER A 68 -0.65 -4.86 6.09
N ALA A 69 -0.67 -5.79 5.14
CA ALA A 69 -1.54 -5.68 3.97
C ALA A 69 -3.02 -5.64 4.39
N ALA A 70 -3.45 -6.51 5.31
CA ALA A 70 -4.81 -6.50 5.84
C ALA A 70 -5.16 -5.19 6.56
N GLY A 71 -4.24 -4.66 7.37
CA GLY A 71 -4.42 -3.38 8.07
C GLY A 71 -4.54 -2.20 7.11
N ALA A 72 -3.70 -2.15 6.07
CA ALA A 72 -3.76 -1.11 5.04
C ALA A 72 -5.09 -1.16 4.27
N MET A 73 -5.49 -2.34 3.79
CA MET A 73 -6.76 -2.51 3.06
C MET A 73 -7.97 -2.15 3.92
N THR A 74 -7.93 -2.51 5.20
CA THR A 74 -8.99 -2.16 6.16
C THR A 74 -9.08 -0.65 6.36
N PHE A 75 -7.94 0.03 6.53
CA PHE A 75 -7.90 1.48 6.62
C PHE A 75 -8.45 2.12 5.35
N ASP A 76 -8.00 1.72 4.17
CA ASP A 76 -8.43 2.32 2.91
C ASP A 76 -9.93 2.13 2.67
N GLY A 77 -10.46 0.93 2.95
CA GLY A 77 -11.88 0.63 2.85
C GLY A 77 -12.73 1.48 3.80
N LEU A 78 -12.30 1.62 5.06
CA LEU A 78 -12.99 2.47 6.03
C LEU A 78 -12.87 3.96 5.68
N ALA A 79 -11.70 4.40 5.24
CA ALA A 79 -11.46 5.79 4.87
C ALA A 79 -12.30 6.18 3.65
N ILE A 80 -12.36 5.36 2.60
CA ILE A 80 -13.22 5.63 1.44
C ILE A 80 -14.70 5.65 1.83
N GLY A 81 -15.13 4.69 2.67
CA GLY A 81 -16.55 4.54 3.04
C GLY A 81 -17.07 5.58 4.02
N PHE A 82 -16.26 5.99 4.99
CA PHE A 82 -16.71 6.81 6.14
C PHE A 82 -15.97 8.13 6.30
N ALA A 83 -14.75 8.26 5.79
CA ALA A 83 -13.91 9.45 5.96
C ALA A 83 -13.16 9.85 4.67
N PRO A 84 -13.83 9.99 3.51
CA PRO A 84 -13.14 10.20 2.22
C PRO A 84 -12.37 11.53 2.17
N PHE A 85 -12.72 12.49 3.03
CA PHE A 85 -11.99 13.75 3.20
C PHE A 85 -10.51 13.57 3.58
N LEU A 86 -10.13 12.39 4.12
CA LEU A 86 -8.72 12.07 4.40
C LEU A 86 -7.85 12.11 3.15
N TYR A 87 -8.41 11.79 1.98
CA TYR A 87 -7.70 11.83 0.70
C TYR A 87 -7.69 13.22 0.04
N GLY A 88 -8.42 14.20 0.58
CA GLY A 88 -8.47 15.56 0.01
C GLY A 88 -9.11 15.67 -1.37
N GLN A 89 -9.66 14.58 -1.92
CA GLN A 89 -10.29 14.55 -3.24
C GLN A 89 -11.80 14.37 -3.11
N THR A 90 -12.55 14.84 -4.12
CA THR A 90 -14.01 14.68 -4.19
C THR A 90 -14.45 14.26 -5.59
N GLY A 91 -15.72 13.87 -5.73
CA GLY A 91 -16.33 13.53 -7.01
C GLY A 91 -15.55 12.47 -7.80
N GLN A 92 -15.29 12.76 -9.07
CA GLN A 92 -14.60 11.84 -9.97
C GLN A 92 -13.13 11.62 -9.58
N ALA A 93 -12.44 12.63 -9.02
CA ALA A 93 -11.06 12.48 -8.57
C ALA A 93 -10.96 11.44 -7.43
N LEU A 94 -11.92 11.45 -6.50
CA LEU A 94 -11.99 10.46 -5.42
C LEU A 94 -12.22 9.03 -5.95
N ALA A 95 -13.05 8.86 -7.00
CA ALA A 95 -13.24 7.55 -7.63
C ALA A 95 -11.93 7.01 -8.23
N TRP A 96 -11.14 7.87 -8.86
CA TRP A 96 -9.83 7.51 -9.38
C TRP A 96 -8.81 7.24 -8.29
N VAL A 97 -8.84 7.96 -7.16
CA VAL A 97 -8.05 7.62 -5.96
C VAL A 97 -8.41 6.20 -5.48
N GLY A 98 -9.70 5.88 -5.35
CA GLY A 98 -10.13 4.54 -4.97
C GLY A 98 -9.60 3.45 -5.91
N SER A 99 -9.66 3.70 -7.22
CA SER A 99 -9.08 2.77 -8.20
C SER A 99 -7.55 2.64 -8.09
N ALA A 100 -6.84 3.76 -7.87
CA ALA A 100 -5.39 3.75 -7.66
C ALA A 100 -5.00 2.98 -6.38
N LEU A 101 -5.77 3.10 -5.30
CA LEU A 101 -5.54 2.36 -4.05
C LEU A 101 -5.74 0.85 -4.24
N ILE A 102 -6.78 0.43 -4.96
CA ILE A 102 -6.99 -0.99 -5.30
C ILE A 102 -5.79 -1.53 -6.09
N PHE A 103 -5.30 -0.77 -7.07
CA PHE A 103 -4.14 -1.15 -7.87
C PHE A 103 -2.84 -1.16 -7.05
N ALA A 104 -2.65 -0.18 -6.16
CA ALA A 104 -1.52 -0.13 -5.25
C ALA A 104 -1.51 -1.36 -4.33
N PHE A 105 -2.67 -1.75 -3.81
CA PHE A 105 -2.82 -2.94 -2.99
C PHE A 105 -2.50 -4.22 -3.77
N ALA A 106 -3.02 -4.37 -4.99
CA ALA A 106 -2.68 -5.51 -5.85
C ALA A 106 -1.16 -5.58 -6.15
N SER A 107 -0.55 -4.44 -6.44
CA SER A 107 0.90 -4.32 -6.68
C SER A 107 1.71 -4.68 -5.43
N LEU A 108 1.26 -4.26 -4.25
CA LEU A 108 1.86 -4.59 -2.97
C LEU A 108 1.83 -6.10 -2.70
N LEU A 109 0.68 -6.74 -2.93
CA LEU A 109 0.55 -8.19 -2.78
C LEU A 109 1.47 -8.93 -3.74
N LEU A 110 1.52 -8.54 -5.01
CA LEU A 110 2.39 -9.15 -6.01
C LEU A 110 3.87 -9.01 -5.63
N ALA A 111 4.30 -7.79 -5.28
CA ALA A 111 5.66 -7.54 -4.81
C ALA A 111 5.98 -8.36 -3.56
N GLY A 112 5.04 -8.44 -2.62
CA GLY A 112 5.16 -9.26 -1.41
C GLY A 112 5.37 -10.73 -1.73
N GLN A 113 4.56 -11.30 -2.63
CA GLN A 113 4.69 -12.70 -3.05
C GLN A 113 6.04 -12.98 -3.72
N ILE A 114 6.50 -12.11 -4.61
CA ILE A 114 7.81 -12.27 -5.28
C ILE A 114 8.95 -12.20 -4.24
N MET A 115 8.93 -11.20 -3.37
CA MET A 115 10.05 -10.92 -2.46
C MET A 115 10.11 -11.86 -1.25
N LEU A 116 8.97 -12.36 -0.77
CA LEU A 116 8.88 -13.31 0.35
C LEU A 116 8.80 -14.77 -0.11
N GLY A 117 8.33 -15.02 -1.32
CA GLY A 117 8.33 -16.34 -1.97
C GLY A 117 9.76 -16.81 -2.28
N ASN A 118 10.57 -15.93 -2.88
CA ASN A 118 11.96 -16.24 -3.23
C ASN A 118 12.86 -16.53 -2.02
N ARG A 119 12.50 -16.05 -0.83
CA ARG A 119 13.28 -16.32 0.40
C ARG A 119 13.11 -17.73 0.94
N ALA A 120 12.02 -18.43 0.66
CA ALA A 120 11.86 -19.83 1.08
C ALA A 120 12.68 -20.79 0.21
N ALA A 121 12.89 -20.48 -1.07
CA ALA A 121 13.72 -21.30 -1.95
C ALA A 121 15.22 -21.26 -1.54
N ALA A 122 15.70 -20.12 -1.03
CA ALA A 122 17.09 -19.94 -0.64
C ALA A 122 17.48 -20.71 0.65
N THR A 123 16.53 -20.99 1.55
CA THR A 123 16.78 -21.73 2.79
C THR A 123 16.81 -23.25 2.61
N VAL A 124 16.24 -23.78 1.52
CA VAL A 124 16.23 -25.23 1.24
C VAL A 124 17.55 -25.71 0.64
N HIS A 125 18.40 -24.79 0.16
CA HIS A 125 19.71 -25.09 -0.43
C HIS A 125 20.91 -24.78 0.49
N ARG A 126 20.70 -24.65 1.81
CA ARG A 126 21.76 -24.62 2.82
C ARG A 126 21.58 -25.77 3.80
#